data_AF-A0A925BX21-F1
#
_entry.id   AF-A0A925BX21-F1
#
_cell.length_a   1.000
_cell.length_b   1.000
_cell.length_c   1.000
_cell.angle_alpha   90.00
_cell.angle_beta   90.00
_cell.angle_gamma   90.00
#
_symmetry.space_group_name_H-M   'P 1'
#
loop_
_entity.id
_entity.type
_entity.pdbx_description
1 polymer ?
#
loop_
_entity_poly.entity_id
_entity_poly.type
_entity_poly.pdbx_seq_one_letter_code
_entity_poly.pdbx_strand_id
1 'polypeptide(L)'
;MNGTKKNVIRVAILDLYEGQTNEGMRCMREILKQYGQINQLSIIRDEFEVRLQQQLPDLTYDIYISSGGPGSPLDSENSEWEKKYFSWLHQLEKYNGNIANLQKKHVLFICHSYQLACRHYQIAKVTKRRSTAFGIFPVHILHDTMNEPIFQGLNDPFYAVDSRDYQVTQPNHEVVNRIGATILAIEKERPHVPLERAIMAVRFNEYMIGTQFHPEADAIGMTMYLQREDKKKTVIESHGYEKWKSMIKHLNDPDKILMTYSHVIPNFLNQAVNSLQIVAA
;
A
#
# COMPACT_ATOMS: atom_id res chain seq x y z
N MET A 1 18.60 -30.72 12.88
CA MET A 1 17.82 -30.71 11.62
C MET A 1 17.67 -29.26 11.21
N ASN A 2 18.34 -28.84 10.14
CA ASN A 2 18.38 -27.44 9.71
C ASN A 2 17.14 -27.15 8.88
N GLY A 3 16.22 -26.33 9.39
CA GLY A 3 15.17 -25.73 8.56
C GLY A 3 15.84 -25.03 7.37
N THR A 4 15.35 -25.30 6.17
CA THR A 4 15.86 -24.68 4.93
C THR A 4 15.45 -23.21 4.92
N LYS A 5 16.33 -22.35 5.42
CA LYS A 5 16.15 -20.89 5.37
C LYS A 5 16.23 -20.43 3.92
N LYS A 6 15.14 -19.87 3.39
CA LYS A 6 15.13 -19.28 2.05
C LYS A 6 15.88 -17.94 2.09
N ASN A 7 17.13 -17.94 1.63
CA ASN A 7 17.99 -16.75 1.64
C ASN A 7 17.76 -15.84 0.42
N VAL A 8 17.08 -16.34 -0.62
CA VAL A 8 16.73 -15.58 -1.82
C VAL A 8 15.22 -15.35 -1.85
N ILE A 9 14.79 -14.10 -1.79
CA ILE A 9 13.37 -13.72 -1.84
C ILE A 9 13.11 -12.99 -3.15
N ARG A 10 12.11 -13.44 -3.90
CA ARG A 10 11.71 -12.82 -5.17
C ARG A 10 10.53 -11.89 -4.93
N VAL A 11 10.68 -10.62 -5.28
CA VAL A 11 9.66 -9.58 -5.10
C VAL A 11 9.26 -9.00 -6.45
N ALA A 12 7.98 -9.05 -6.78
CA ALA A 12 7.44 -8.36 -7.95
C ALA A 12 6.82 -7.02 -7.51
N ILE A 13 7.22 -5.93 -8.17
CA ILE A 13 6.53 -4.64 -8.05
C ILE A 13 5.66 -4.43 -9.27
N LEU A 14 4.36 -4.29 -9.04
CA LEU A 14 3.39 -3.97 -10.08
C LEU A 14 3.27 -2.44 -10.14
N ASP A 15 3.74 -1.85 -11.24
CA ASP A 15 3.74 -0.42 -11.49
C ASP A 15 2.43 0.02 -12.17
N LEU A 16 1.61 0.79 -11.44
CA LEU A 16 0.36 1.38 -11.91
C LEU A 16 0.48 2.89 -12.22
N TYR A 17 1.70 3.42 -12.37
CA TYR A 17 1.92 4.85 -12.64
C TYR A 17 1.73 5.27 -14.10
N GLU A 18 1.43 4.34 -15.01
CA GLU A 18 1.05 4.66 -16.40
C GLU A 18 2.14 5.48 -17.12
N GLY A 19 3.39 5.05 -16.99
CA GLY A 19 4.56 5.72 -17.56
C GLY A 19 4.96 7.04 -16.91
N GLN A 20 4.28 7.49 -15.83
CA GLN A 20 4.63 8.71 -15.13
C GLN A 20 5.76 8.50 -14.10
N THR A 21 6.76 9.38 -14.13
CA THR A 21 7.81 9.42 -13.12
C THR A 21 7.22 9.70 -11.75
N ASN A 22 7.58 8.87 -10.77
CA ASN A 22 7.05 8.97 -9.42
C ASN A 22 8.10 8.56 -8.37
N GLU A 23 7.98 9.16 -7.19
CA GLU A 23 8.86 8.88 -6.06
C GLU A 23 8.53 7.53 -5.39
N GLY A 24 7.28 7.07 -5.46
CA GLY A 24 6.85 5.83 -4.80
C GLY A 24 7.63 4.59 -5.25
N MET A 25 7.86 4.44 -6.56
CA MET A 25 8.67 3.35 -7.12
C MET A 25 10.13 3.42 -6.65
N ARG A 26 10.71 4.63 -6.55
CA ARG A 26 12.06 4.82 -5.98
C ARG A 26 12.08 4.43 -4.51
N CYS A 27 11.08 4.82 -3.73
CA CYS A 27 11.02 4.48 -2.32
C CYS A 27 10.90 2.97 -2.08
N MET A 28 10.04 2.27 -2.82
CA MET A 28 9.90 0.82 -2.70
C MET A 28 11.20 0.10 -3.06
N ARG A 29 11.93 0.57 -4.09
CA ARG A 29 13.30 0.09 -4.40
C ARG A 29 14.23 0.19 -3.20
N GLU A 30 14.25 1.36 -2.57
CA GLU A 30 15.14 1.63 -1.44
C GLU A 30 14.76 0.80 -0.21
N ILE A 31 13.46 0.71 0.12
CA ILE A 31 12.97 -0.12 1.23
C ILE A 31 13.40 -1.58 1.03
N LEU A 32 13.18 -2.15 -0.16
CA LEU A 32 13.54 -3.55 -0.43
C LEU A 32 15.06 -3.79 -0.34
N LYS A 33 15.86 -2.84 -0.83
CA LYS A 33 17.33 -2.89 -0.73
C LYS A 33 17.78 -2.85 0.74
N GLN A 34 17.30 -1.88 1.51
CA GLN A 34 17.65 -1.73 2.92
C GLN A 34 17.19 -2.94 3.73
N TYR A 35 15.98 -3.42 3.50
CA TYR A 35 15.44 -4.61 4.15
C TYR A 35 16.29 -5.84 3.88
N GLY A 36 16.73 -6.05 2.62
CA GLY A 36 17.65 -7.14 2.25
C GLY A 36 19.00 -7.04 2.97
N GLN A 37 19.58 -5.84 3.06
CA GLN A 37 20.84 -5.61 3.75
C GLN A 37 20.74 -5.88 5.26
N ILE A 38 19.71 -5.34 5.92
CA ILE A 38 19.49 -5.48 7.37
C ILE A 38 19.26 -6.95 7.74
N ASN A 39 18.46 -7.68 6.95
CA ASN A 39 18.09 -9.07 7.24
C ASN A 39 19.04 -10.10 6.61
N GLN A 40 20.10 -9.68 5.93
CA GLN A 40 21.06 -10.54 5.23
C GLN A 40 20.37 -11.47 4.21
N LEU A 41 19.42 -10.92 3.46
CA LEU A 41 18.66 -11.61 2.42
C LEU A 41 19.08 -11.10 1.04
N SER A 42 19.14 -12.02 0.07
CA SER A 42 19.23 -11.67 -1.34
C SER A 42 17.83 -11.39 -1.88
N ILE A 43 17.47 -10.11 -1.99
CA ILE A 43 16.21 -9.69 -2.59
C ILE A 43 16.39 -9.52 -4.10
N ILE A 44 15.77 -10.41 -4.87
CA ILE A 44 15.64 -10.26 -6.32
C ILE A 44 14.33 -9.55 -6.58
N ARG A 45 14.37 -8.49 -7.38
CA ARG A 45 13.24 -7.61 -7.57
C ARG A 45 13.07 -7.25 -9.04
N ASP A 46 11.87 -7.49 -9.54
CA ASP A 46 11.45 -7.18 -10.90
C ASP A 46 10.25 -6.21 -10.89
N GLU A 47 10.19 -5.30 -11.85
CA GLU A 47 9.12 -4.29 -12.02
C GLU A 47 8.30 -4.62 -13.26
N PHE A 48 6.98 -4.52 -13.16
CA PHE A 48 6.04 -4.84 -14.23
C PHE A 48 5.16 -3.64 -14.52
N GLU A 49 5.24 -3.07 -15.71
CA GLU A 49 4.35 -1.96 -16.12
C GLU A 49 2.98 -2.53 -16.48
N VAL A 50 1.99 -2.27 -15.63
CA VAL A 50 0.68 -2.92 -15.71
C VAL A 50 -0.26 -2.24 -16.69
N ARG A 51 -0.24 -0.91 -16.77
CA ARG A 51 -1.34 -0.16 -17.42
C ARG A 51 -1.14 0.02 -18.92
N LEU A 52 0.06 0.40 -19.35
CA LEU A 52 0.40 0.64 -20.74
C LEU A 52 0.89 -0.63 -21.44
N GLN A 53 1.80 -1.36 -20.81
CA GLN A 53 2.44 -2.55 -21.38
C GLN A 53 1.73 -3.85 -20.99
N GLN A 54 0.83 -3.81 -20.00
CA GLN A 54 0.06 -4.97 -19.55
C GLN A 54 0.93 -6.13 -19.08
N GLN A 55 2.10 -5.79 -18.51
CA GLN A 55 3.01 -6.75 -17.93
C GLN A 55 2.53 -7.12 -16.54
N LEU A 56 2.53 -8.42 -16.26
CA LEU A 56 2.16 -8.96 -14.96
C LEU A 56 3.16 -10.05 -14.58
N PRO A 57 3.49 -10.18 -13.29
CA PRO A 57 4.35 -11.26 -12.82
C PRO A 57 3.62 -12.60 -12.89
N ASP A 58 4.38 -13.68 -12.99
CA ASP A 58 3.87 -15.02 -12.76
C ASP A 58 3.86 -15.37 -11.25
N LEU A 59 3.60 -16.63 -10.93
CA LEU A 59 3.54 -17.14 -9.55
C LEU A 59 4.89 -17.62 -8.99
N THR A 60 6.01 -17.34 -9.68
CA THR A 60 7.36 -17.70 -9.21
C THR A 60 7.91 -16.74 -8.15
N TYR A 61 7.30 -15.57 -7.99
CA TYR A 61 7.63 -14.59 -6.96
C TYR A 61 7.04 -14.95 -5.61
N ASP A 62 7.66 -14.48 -4.54
CA ASP A 62 7.22 -14.74 -3.16
C ASP A 62 6.31 -13.62 -2.64
N ILE A 63 6.64 -12.39 -2.99
CA ILE A 63 6.01 -11.16 -2.50
C ILE A 63 5.63 -10.29 -3.68
N TYR A 64 4.46 -9.66 -3.61
CA TYR A 64 3.95 -8.75 -4.61
C TYR A 64 3.60 -7.42 -3.94
N ILE A 65 4.10 -6.32 -4.50
CA ILE A 65 3.75 -4.97 -4.06
C ILE A 65 3.13 -4.24 -5.23
N SER A 66 1.84 -3.92 -5.12
CA SER A 66 1.10 -3.18 -6.13
C SER A 66 1.08 -1.71 -5.75
N SER A 67 1.59 -0.87 -6.64
CA SER A 67 1.81 0.53 -6.35
C SER A 67 0.51 1.36 -6.33
N GLY A 68 0.66 2.63 -5.92
CA GLY A 68 -0.28 3.67 -6.29
C GLY A 68 -0.22 3.98 -7.80
N GLY A 69 -0.97 5.01 -8.21
CA GLY A 69 -1.03 5.40 -9.61
C GLY A 69 -1.91 6.63 -9.80
N PRO A 70 -1.72 7.38 -10.89
CA PRO A 70 -2.53 8.56 -11.19
C PRO A 70 -3.91 8.16 -11.72
N GLY A 71 -4.82 9.13 -11.75
CA GLY A 71 -6.11 8.97 -12.39
C GLY A 71 -7.15 8.23 -11.54
N SER A 72 -8.26 7.93 -12.19
CA SER A 72 -9.45 7.35 -11.57
C SER A 72 -9.36 5.83 -11.51
N PRO A 73 -9.53 5.21 -10.32
CA PRO A 73 -9.69 3.76 -10.23
C PRO A 73 -11.03 3.30 -10.81
N LEU A 74 -11.97 4.21 -11.11
CA LEU A 74 -13.27 3.88 -11.71
C LEU A 74 -13.18 3.78 -13.23
N ASP A 75 -12.34 4.61 -13.86
CA ASP A 75 -12.28 4.72 -15.33
C ASP A 75 -11.64 3.49 -15.98
N SER A 76 -10.91 2.70 -15.20
CA SER A 76 -10.29 1.45 -15.65
C SER A 76 -11.27 0.27 -15.77
N GLU A 77 -12.53 0.43 -15.34
CA GLU A 77 -13.49 -0.66 -15.29
C GLU A 77 -13.66 -1.32 -16.66
N ASN A 78 -13.45 -2.64 -16.72
CA ASN A 78 -13.53 -3.44 -17.95
C ASN A 78 -12.43 -3.14 -18.99
N SER A 79 -11.41 -2.35 -18.65
CA SER A 79 -10.23 -2.20 -19.51
C SER A 79 -9.44 -3.51 -19.60
N GLU A 80 -8.72 -3.71 -20.70
CA GLU A 80 -7.99 -4.96 -20.94
C GLU A 80 -6.88 -5.20 -19.91
N TRP A 81 -6.16 -4.16 -19.51
CA TRP A 81 -5.12 -4.29 -18.50
C TRP A 81 -5.71 -4.67 -17.13
N GLU A 82 -6.87 -4.12 -16.78
CA GLU A 82 -7.54 -4.41 -15.52
C GLU A 82 -8.07 -5.85 -15.48
N LYS A 83 -8.68 -6.34 -16.57
CA LYS A 83 -9.09 -7.74 -16.69
C LYS A 83 -7.90 -8.68 -16.48
N LYS A 84 -6.74 -8.37 -17.08
CA LYS A 84 -5.51 -9.13 -16.88
C LYS A 84 -5.02 -9.05 -15.43
N TYR A 85 -5.02 -7.86 -14.83
CA TYR A 85 -4.63 -7.65 -13.44
C TYR A 85 -5.48 -8.48 -12.47
N PHE A 86 -6.80 -8.47 -12.61
CA PHE A 86 -7.67 -9.28 -11.75
C PHE A 86 -7.64 -10.78 -12.09
N SER A 87 -7.35 -11.16 -13.34
CA SER A 87 -7.06 -12.56 -13.68
C SER A 87 -5.80 -13.06 -12.97
N TRP A 88 -4.74 -12.23 -12.90
CA TRP A 88 -3.54 -12.53 -12.12
C TRP A 88 -3.85 -12.66 -10.63
N LEU A 89 -4.61 -11.72 -10.06
CA LEU A 89 -4.99 -11.78 -8.64
C LEU A 89 -5.76 -13.06 -8.32
N HIS A 90 -6.72 -13.44 -9.17
CA HIS A 90 -7.48 -14.69 -9.02
C HIS A 90 -6.58 -15.94 -9.10
N GLN A 91 -5.58 -15.95 -9.99
CA GLN A 91 -4.62 -17.06 -10.07
C GLN A 91 -3.78 -17.17 -8.78
N LEU A 92 -3.39 -16.03 -8.20
CA LEU A 92 -2.64 -15.98 -6.95
C LEU A 92 -3.50 -16.46 -5.77
N GLU A 93 -4.77 -16.06 -5.70
CA GLU A 93 -5.72 -16.56 -4.70
C GLU A 93 -5.93 -18.07 -4.83
N LYS A 94 -6.12 -18.58 -6.05
CA LYS A 94 -6.25 -20.02 -6.31
C LYS A 94 -5.00 -20.78 -5.88
N TYR A 95 -3.82 -20.21 -6.11
CA TYR A 95 -2.57 -20.78 -5.65
C TYR A 95 -2.51 -20.82 -4.11
N ASN A 96 -2.87 -19.73 -3.44
CA ASN A 96 -2.89 -19.67 -1.97
C ASN A 96 -3.96 -20.58 -1.35
N GLY A 97 -5.11 -20.76 -2.00
CA GLY A 97 -6.18 -21.65 -1.55
C GLY A 97 -5.87 -23.14 -1.67
N ASN A 98 -4.85 -23.51 -2.46
CA ASN A 98 -4.41 -24.90 -2.54
C ASN A 98 -3.55 -25.26 -1.31
N ILE A 99 -4.03 -26.23 -0.52
CA ILE A 99 -3.34 -26.73 0.67
C ILE A 99 -1.96 -27.34 0.38
N ALA A 100 -1.74 -27.83 -0.84
CA ALA A 100 -0.43 -28.38 -1.25
C ALA A 100 0.62 -27.28 -1.43
N ASN A 101 0.21 -26.03 -1.66
CA ASN A 101 1.11 -24.91 -1.75
C ASN A 101 1.42 -24.39 -0.35
N LEU A 102 2.47 -24.93 0.27
CA LEU A 102 2.89 -24.55 1.62
C LEU A 102 3.39 -23.10 1.70
N GLN A 103 4.10 -22.65 0.67
CA GLN A 103 4.59 -21.27 0.59
C GLN A 103 3.52 -20.37 -0.03
N LYS A 104 2.90 -19.53 0.78
CA LYS A 104 1.83 -18.62 0.36
C LYS A 104 2.40 -17.34 -0.21
N LYS A 105 1.65 -16.72 -1.12
CA LYS A 105 2.02 -15.51 -1.85
C LYS A 105 1.42 -14.29 -1.15
N HIS A 106 2.25 -13.34 -0.76
CA HIS A 106 1.82 -12.14 -0.05
C HIS A 106 1.65 -10.95 -0.99
N VAL A 107 0.58 -10.17 -0.82
CA VAL A 107 0.29 -8.98 -1.65
C VAL A 107 0.04 -7.76 -0.78
N LEU A 108 0.75 -6.66 -1.08
CA LEU A 108 0.49 -5.34 -0.53
C LEU A 108 -0.09 -4.44 -1.63
N PHE A 109 -1.26 -3.86 -1.40
CA PHE A 109 -1.88 -2.87 -2.27
C PHE A 109 -1.74 -1.45 -1.70
N ILE A 110 -1.29 -0.50 -2.51
CA ILE A 110 -1.02 0.87 -2.09
C ILE A 110 -1.87 1.86 -2.91
N CYS A 111 -2.56 2.78 -2.22
CA CYS A 111 -3.33 3.89 -2.79
C CYS A 111 -4.28 3.47 -3.94
N HIS A 112 -3.88 3.67 -5.21
CA HIS A 112 -4.68 3.31 -6.38
C HIS A 112 -4.99 1.81 -6.46
N SER A 113 -3.98 0.95 -6.31
CA SER A 113 -4.22 -0.50 -6.33
C SER A 113 -5.06 -0.99 -5.14
N TYR A 114 -4.96 -0.33 -3.99
CA TYR A 114 -5.86 -0.57 -2.86
C TYR A 114 -7.31 -0.23 -3.23
N GLN A 115 -7.55 0.90 -3.89
CA GLN A 115 -8.88 1.28 -4.38
C GLN A 115 -9.42 0.25 -5.39
N LEU A 116 -8.58 -0.23 -6.30
CA LEU A 116 -8.94 -1.30 -7.24
C LEU A 116 -9.33 -2.58 -6.50
N ALA A 117 -8.54 -3.02 -5.52
CA ALA A 117 -8.83 -4.20 -4.70
C ALA A 117 -10.15 -4.02 -3.92
N CYS A 118 -10.37 -2.87 -3.28
CA CYS A 118 -11.63 -2.59 -2.57
C CYS A 118 -12.86 -2.69 -3.49
N ARG A 119 -12.76 -2.17 -4.72
CA ARG A 119 -13.83 -2.29 -5.71
C ARG A 119 -14.01 -3.75 -6.16
N HIS A 120 -12.92 -4.44 -6.49
CA HIS A 120 -12.94 -5.82 -6.97
C HIS A 120 -13.63 -6.75 -5.98
N TYR A 121 -13.25 -6.67 -4.71
CA TYR A 121 -13.86 -7.47 -3.63
C TYR A 121 -15.21 -6.92 -3.15
N GLN A 122 -15.65 -5.77 -3.65
CA GLN A 122 -16.91 -5.11 -3.29
C GLN A 122 -17.07 -4.87 -1.78
N ILE A 123 -15.95 -4.69 -1.07
CA ILE A 123 -15.96 -4.50 0.40
C ILE A 123 -16.38 -3.09 0.81
N ALA A 124 -16.33 -2.12 -0.12
CA ALA A 124 -16.61 -0.73 0.14
C ALA A 124 -16.81 0.03 -1.17
N LYS A 125 -17.37 1.24 -1.10
CA LYS A 125 -17.58 2.11 -2.25
C LYS A 125 -16.35 2.96 -2.53
N VAL A 126 -15.89 2.96 -3.77
CA VAL A 126 -14.87 3.90 -4.25
C VAL A 126 -15.56 5.12 -4.84
N THR A 127 -15.26 6.31 -4.33
CA THR A 127 -15.88 7.58 -4.77
C THR A 127 -14.85 8.68 -4.96
N LYS A 128 -15.18 9.66 -5.81
CA LYS A 128 -14.39 10.89 -5.95
C LYS A 128 -14.57 11.78 -4.72
N ARG A 129 -13.47 12.30 -4.20
CA ARG A 129 -13.47 13.28 -3.10
C ARG A 129 -14.00 14.62 -3.58
N ARG A 130 -14.61 15.39 -2.67
CA ARG A 130 -14.97 16.80 -2.93
C ARG A 130 -13.75 17.68 -3.13
N SER A 131 -12.65 17.33 -2.47
CA SER A 131 -11.35 18.00 -2.58
C SER A 131 -10.23 16.96 -2.48
N THR A 132 -9.20 17.12 -3.30
CA THR A 132 -7.98 16.31 -3.24
C THR A 132 -7.43 16.25 -1.82
N ALA A 133 -7.20 15.04 -1.31
CA ALA A 133 -6.34 14.87 -0.14
C ALA A 133 -4.90 15.01 -0.63
N PHE A 134 -4.18 15.99 -0.13
CA PHE A 134 -2.75 16.15 -0.35
C PHE A 134 -2.18 16.57 0.99
N GLY A 135 -1.31 15.80 1.62
CA GLY A 135 -0.90 16.11 2.99
C GLY A 135 -0.22 14.98 3.75
N ILE A 136 0.16 15.31 4.98
CA ILE A 136 0.48 14.33 6.01
C ILE A 136 -0.62 14.41 7.05
N PHE A 137 -1.37 13.32 7.22
CA PHE A 137 -2.58 13.28 8.02
C PHE A 137 -2.52 12.16 9.06
N PRO A 138 -3.23 12.32 10.20
CA PRO A 138 -3.38 11.24 11.17
C PRO A 138 -4.27 10.13 10.60
N VAL A 139 -3.82 8.90 10.81
CA VAL A 139 -4.53 7.65 10.52
C VAL A 139 -4.77 6.95 11.85
N HIS A 140 -6.01 6.53 12.08
CA HIS A 140 -6.42 5.89 13.33
C HIS A 140 -6.60 4.40 13.13
N ILE A 141 -5.97 3.60 13.97
CA ILE A 141 -6.12 2.14 13.99
C ILE A 141 -7.44 1.81 14.71
N LEU A 142 -8.22 0.86 14.19
CA LEU A 142 -9.43 0.44 14.90
C LEU A 142 -9.04 -0.38 16.15
N HIS A 143 -9.81 -0.19 17.23
CA HIS A 143 -9.51 -0.78 18.54
C HIS A 143 -9.26 -2.29 18.49
N ASP A 144 -10.09 -3.03 17.76
CA ASP A 144 -10.00 -4.49 17.64
C ASP A 144 -8.84 -4.96 16.74
N THR A 145 -8.11 -4.04 16.12
CA THR A 145 -7.03 -4.30 15.17
C THR A 145 -5.68 -3.71 15.59
N MET A 146 -5.56 -3.23 16.84
CA MET A 146 -4.33 -2.65 17.39
C MET A 146 -3.12 -3.61 17.34
N ASN A 147 -3.38 -4.92 17.32
CA ASN A 147 -2.35 -5.95 17.24
C ASN A 147 -2.03 -6.39 15.80
N GLU A 148 -2.60 -5.74 14.78
CA GLU A 148 -2.30 -6.04 13.38
C GLU A 148 -0.79 -5.87 13.12
N PRO A 149 -0.06 -6.94 12.73
CA PRO A 149 1.39 -6.88 12.77
C PRO A 149 2.02 -5.86 11.80
N ILE A 150 1.31 -5.40 10.75
CA ILE A 150 1.86 -4.32 9.90
C ILE A 150 1.98 -2.98 10.64
N PHE A 151 1.18 -2.75 11.68
CA PHE A 151 1.17 -1.52 12.47
C PHE A 151 2.00 -1.60 13.76
N GLN A 152 2.64 -2.75 14.01
CA GLN A 152 3.49 -2.92 15.19
C GLN A 152 4.57 -1.83 15.23
N GLY A 153 4.68 -1.13 16.36
CA GLY A 153 5.62 -0.03 16.59
C GLY A 153 5.09 1.37 16.24
N LEU A 154 3.89 1.47 15.65
CA LEU A 154 3.23 2.75 15.40
C LEU A 154 2.39 3.21 16.59
N ASN A 155 2.32 4.53 16.78
CA ASN A 155 1.37 5.16 17.68
C ASN A 155 -0.05 5.16 17.08
N ASP A 156 -1.07 5.40 17.91
CA ASP A 156 -2.42 5.72 17.44
C ASP A 156 -2.84 7.12 17.93
N PRO A 157 -3.13 8.08 17.02
CA PRO A 157 -2.93 7.97 15.58
C PRO A 157 -1.45 7.98 15.18
N PHE A 158 -1.14 7.35 14.05
CA PHE A 158 0.12 7.56 13.34
C PHE A 158 -0.09 8.53 12.17
N TYR A 159 0.99 9.03 11.57
CA TYR A 159 0.92 10.00 10.47
C TYR A 159 1.43 9.41 9.17
N ALA A 160 0.65 9.53 8.10
CA ALA A 160 1.01 9.04 6.79
C ALA A 160 0.79 10.10 5.71
N VAL A 161 1.53 9.95 4.60
CA VAL A 161 1.32 10.74 3.40
C VAL A 161 0.04 10.28 2.72
N ASP A 162 -0.85 11.22 2.44
CA ASP A 162 -2.09 11.01 1.71
C ASP A 162 -2.13 11.97 0.52
N SER A 163 -2.22 11.41 -0.69
CA SER A 163 -2.21 12.13 -1.96
C SER A 163 -3.17 11.46 -2.94
N ARG A 164 -4.47 11.81 -2.90
CA ARG A 164 -5.52 11.13 -3.67
C ARG A 164 -6.73 12.02 -3.97
N ASP A 165 -7.34 11.77 -5.12
CA ASP A 165 -8.64 12.31 -5.52
C ASP A 165 -9.81 11.37 -5.26
N TYR A 166 -9.53 10.10 -4.96
CA TYR A 166 -10.53 9.06 -4.71
C TYR A 166 -10.40 8.52 -3.29
N GLN A 167 -11.50 7.97 -2.79
CA GLN A 167 -11.58 7.46 -1.43
C GLN A 167 -12.42 6.19 -1.37
N VAL A 168 -12.08 5.33 -0.41
CA VAL A 168 -12.85 4.15 -0.08
C VAL A 168 -13.70 4.47 1.15
N THR A 169 -15.02 4.49 1.01
CA THR A 169 -15.98 4.76 2.10
C THR A 169 -17.11 3.75 2.06
N GLN A 170 -18.09 3.85 2.96
CA GLN A 170 -19.30 3.00 2.98
C GLN A 170 -18.95 1.49 2.93
N PRO A 171 -18.34 0.94 3.99
CA PRO A 171 -18.03 -0.48 4.02
C PRO A 171 -19.29 -1.33 3.87
N ASN A 172 -19.24 -2.34 3.01
CA ASN A 172 -20.24 -3.39 2.93
C ASN A 172 -19.87 -4.49 3.95
N HIS A 173 -20.36 -4.33 5.19
CA HIS A 173 -20.03 -5.25 6.28
C HIS A 173 -20.45 -6.70 6.01
N GLU A 174 -21.51 -6.94 5.25
CA GLU A 174 -21.91 -8.30 4.85
C GLU A 174 -20.83 -8.95 3.99
N VAL A 175 -20.30 -8.22 3.00
CA VAL A 175 -19.24 -8.72 2.12
C VAL A 175 -17.92 -8.85 2.86
N VAL A 176 -17.55 -7.87 3.69
CA VAL A 176 -16.34 -7.91 4.53
C VAL A 176 -16.34 -9.17 5.40
N ASN A 177 -17.44 -9.45 6.11
CA ASN A 177 -17.56 -10.64 6.94
C ASN A 177 -17.54 -11.92 6.11
N ARG A 178 -18.25 -11.95 4.97
CA ARG A 178 -18.34 -13.13 4.09
C ARG A 178 -16.98 -13.58 3.54
N ILE A 179 -16.10 -12.64 3.21
CA ILE A 179 -14.76 -12.96 2.68
C ILE A 179 -13.69 -13.06 3.77
N GLY A 180 -14.05 -12.82 5.03
CA GLY A 180 -13.10 -12.81 6.16
C GLY A 180 -12.14 -11.62 6.15
N ALA A 181 -12.50 -10.52 5.50
CA ALA A 181 -11.69 -9.31 5.50
C ALA A 181 -11.86 -8.55 6.82
N THR A 182 -10.86 -7.73 7.17
CA THR A 182 -10.87 -6.89 8.37
C THR A 182 -10.49 -5.46 8.00
N ILE A 183 -11.33 -4.50 8.37
CA ILE A 183 -11.00 -3.08 8.28
C ILE A 183 -10.07 -2.75 9.43
N LEU A 184 -8.91 -2.15 9.14
CA LEU A 184 -7.84 -1.98 10.13
C LEU A 184 -7.67 -0.52 10.58
N ALA A 185 -7.90 0.43 9.68
CA ALA A 185 -7.66 1.83 9.99
C ALA A 185 -8.60 2.75 9.23
N ILE A 186 -8.84 3.94 9.79
CA ILE A 186 -9.74 4.97 9.24
C ILE A 186 -9.10 6.36 9.28
N GLU A 187 -9.60 7.24 8.41
CA GLU A 187 -9.27 8.66 8.42
C GLU A 187 -9.88 9.29 9.68
N LYS A 188 -9.12 10.17 10.34
CA LYS A 188 -9.47 10.99 11.53
C LYS A 188 -10.86 10.71 12.13
N GLU A 189 -10.90 10.22 13.36
CA GLU A 189 -12.17 10.05 14.07
C GLU A 189 -12.90 11.39 14.25
N ARG A 190 -14.17 11.46 13.83
CA ARG A 190 -15.01 12.66 13.91
C ARG A 190 -16.41 12.28 14.39
N PRO A 191 -16.60 12.05 15.70
CA PRO A 191 -17.91 11.64 16.22
C PRO A 191 -19.01 12.71 16.02
N HIS A 192 -18.63 13.98 15.84
CA HIS A 192 -19.57 15.10 15.73
C HIS A 192 -19.79 15.64 14.31
N VAL A 193 -19.19 15.03 13.27
CA VAL A 193 -19.33 15.48 11.88
C VAL A 193 -19.86 14.34 11.02
N PRO A 194 -21.01 14.48 10.33
CA PRO A 194 -21.61 13.43 9.51
C PRO A 194 -20.92 13.35 8.13
N LEU A 195 -19.59 13.33 8.12
CA LEU A 195 -18.82 13.04 6.92
C LEU A 195 -18.32 11.61 7.01
N GLU A 196 -18.49 10.88 5.91
CA GLU A 196 -17.99 9.51 5.82
C GLU A 196 -16.47 9.48 5.94
N ARG A 197 -16.00 8.52 6.72
CA ARG A 197 -14.57 8.31 7.00
C ARG A 197 -13.99 7.42 5.93
N ALA A 198 -12.88 7.84 5.35
CA ALA A 198 -12.16 6.96 4.44
C ALA A 198 -11.60 5.77 5.21
N ILE A 199 -11.74 4.58 4.64
CA ILE A 199 -11.11 3.37 5.11
C ILE A 199 -9.66 3.41 4.65
N MET A 200 -8.74 3.53 5.62
CA MET A 200 -7.33 3.78 5.36
C MET A 200 -6.50 2.51 5.22
N ALA A 201 -6.97 1.38 5.76
CA ALA A 201 -6.34 0.09 5.55
C ALA A 201 -7.32 -1.07 5.72
N VAL A 202 -7.12 -2.13 4.93
CA VAL A 202 -7.90 -3.38 4.99
C VAL A 202 -6.96 -4.57 4.84
N ARG A 203 -7.14 -5.57 5.71
CA ARG A 203 -6.66 -6.93 5.48
C ARG A 203 -7.74 -7.68 4.72
N PHE A 204 -7.50 -8.01 3.45
CA PHE A 204 -8.46 -8.70 2.59
C PHE A 204 -8.53 -10.19 2.93
N ASN A 205 -7.39 -10.78 3.29
CA ASN A 205 -7.25 -12.12 3.83
C ASN A 205 -5.88 -12.24 4.55
N GLU A 206 -5.49 -13.43 4.98
CA GLU A 206 -4.23 -13.68 5.69
C GLU A 206 -2.97 -13.17 4.93
N TYR A 207 -2.99 -13.22 3.59
CA TYR A 207 -1.82 -12.93 2.75
C TYR A 207 -1.93 -11.61 1.99
N MET A 208 -3.09 -10.96 2.00
CA MET A 208 -3.38 -9.76 1.21
C MET A 208 -3.85 -8.62 2.08
N ILE A 209 -3.15 -7.49 1.99
CA ILE A 209 -3.41 -6.29 2.77
C ILE A 209 -3.22 -5.06 1.89
N GLY A 210 -3.89 -3.96 2.22
CA GLY A 210 -3.67 -2.72 1.50
C GLY A 210 -3.96 -1.47 2.31
N THR A 211 -3.37 -0.37 1.84
CA THR A 211 -3.43 0.95 2.47
C THR A 211 -3.89 2.01 1.47
N GLN A 212 -4.78 2.90 1.89
CA GLN A 212 -5.19 4.08 1.12
C GLN A 212 -4.07 5.13 1.06
N PHE A 213 -3.26 5.21 2.12
CA PHE A 213 -2.12 6.11 2.23
C PHE A 213 -0.86 5.51 1.60
N HIS A 214 0.21 6.31 1.55
CA HIS A 214 1.51 5.97 0.96
C HIS A 214 2.54 5.62 2.05
N PRO A 215 2.60 4.37 2.54
CA PRO A 215 3.61 3.96 3.52
C PRO A 215 5.02 3.95 2.96
N GLU A 216 5.18 3.95 1.63
CA GLU A 216 6.46 4.01 0.96
C GLU A 216 7.09 5.40 1.00
N ALA A 217 6.33 6.45 1.28
CA ALA A 217 6.82 7.82 1.14
C ALA A 217 7.94 8.15 2.16
N ASP A 218 9.14 8.49 1.67
CA ASP A 218 10.29 8.84 2.50
C ASP A 218 10.40 10.36 2.68
N ALA A 219 10.76 10.78 3.89
CA ALA A 219 10.84 12.20 4.25
C ALA A 219 11.85 12.99 3.41
N ILE A 220 13.03 12.39 3.20
CA ILE A 220 14.17 13.05 2.55
C ILE A 220 13.86 13.27 1.07
N GLY A 221 13.50 12.21 0.37
CA GLY A 221 13.17 12.24 -1.05
C GLY A 221 11.97 13.13 -1.35
N MET A 222 10.90 13.06 -0.55
CA MET A 222 9.77 13.98 -0.70
C MET A 222 10.16 15.44 -0.46
N THR A 223 11.01 15.72 0.51
CA THR A 223 11.49 17.09 0.77
C THR A 223 12.25 17.63 -0.44
N MET A 224 13.21 16.85 -0.97
CA MET A 224 13.94 17.23 -2.17
C MET A 224 13.02 17.42 -3.38
N TYR A 225 12.08 16.51 -3.59
CA TYR A 225 11.10 16.59 -4.68
C TYR A 225 10.24 17.86 -4.59
N LEU A 226 9.68 18.16 -3.42
CA LEU A 226 8.84 19.34 -3.20
C LEU A 226 9.60 20.67 -3.21
N GLN A 227 10.92 20.64 -3.04
CA GLN A 227 11.79 21.82 -3.13
C GLN A 227 12.22 22.15 -4.56
N ARG A 228 12.09 21.22 -5.52
CA ARG A 228 12.31 21.54 -6.94
C ARG A 228 11.37 22.65 -7.39
N GLU A 229 11.87 23.61 -8.15
CA GLU A 229 11.12 24.81 -8.55
C GLU A 229 9.83 24.47 -9.31
N ASP A 230 9.90 23.52 -10.24
CA ASP A 230 8.74 23.06 -11.01
C ASP A 230 7.66 22.46 -10.10
N LYS A 231 8.05 21.59 -9.17
CA LYS A 231 7.13 20.90 -8.26
C LYS A 231 6.56 21.83 -7.20
N LYS A 232 7.39 22.69 -6.62
CA LYS A 232 6.94 23.72 -5.68
C LYS A 232 5.89 24.62 -6.33
N LYS A 233 6.15 25.08 -7.56
CA LYS A 233 5.21 25.91 -8.32
C LYS A 233 3.88 25.18 -8.55
N THR A 234 3.91 23.95 -9.06
CA THR A 234 2.69 23.16 -9.27
C THR A 234 1.88 22.96 -7.98
N VAL A 235 2.54 22.65 -6.86
CA VAL A 235 1.86 22.46 -5.57
C VAL A 235 1.27 23.76 -5.04
N ILE A 236 1.98 24.89 -5.16
CA ILE A 236 1.46 26.19 -4.72
C ILE A 236 0.26 26.61 -5.58
N GLU A 237 0.33 26.42 -6.89
CA GLU A 237 -0.77 26.74 -7.82
C GLU A 237 -2.00 25.86 -7.56
N SER A 238 -1.80 24.59 -7.20
CA SER A 238 -2.88 23.61 -7.02
C SER A 238 -3.46 23.57 -5.60
N HIS A 239 -2.64 23.82 -4.57
CA HIS A 239 -2.99 23.61 -3.16
C HIS A 239 -2.68 24.79 -2.24
N GLY A 240 -1.98 25.82 -2.74
CA GLY A 240 -1.60 27.00 -1.99
C GLY A 240 -0.27 26.88 -1.22
N TYR A 241 0.33 28.04 -0.94
CA TYR A 241 1.63 28.15 -0.27
C TYR A 241 1.63 27.56 1.15
N GLU A 242 0.59 27.84 1.94
CA GLU A 242 0.48 27.32 3.31
C GLU A 242 0.46 25.79 3.34
N LYS A 243 -0.13 25.15 2.32
CA LYS A 243 -0.17 23.70 2.23
C LYS A 243 1.21 23.12 1.92
N TRP A 244 1.93 23.71 0.97
CA TRP A 244 3.33 23.35 0.68
C TRP A 244 4.22 23.53 1.93
N LYS A 245 4.09 24.67 2.62
CA LYS A 245 4.86 24.97 3.83
C LYS A 245 4.57 23.98 4.96
N SER A 246 3.29 23.64 5.17
CA SER A 246 2.88 22.62 6.16
C SER A 246 3.45 21.25 5.83
N MET A 247 3.47 20.86 4.55
CA MET A 247 4.09 19.61 4.11
C MET A 247 5.57 19.55 4.46
N ILE A 248 6.36 20.55 4.06
CA ILE A 248 7.79 20.60 4.39
C ILE A 248 8.03 20.54 5.90
N LYS A 249 7.21 21.24 6.70
CA LYS A 249 7.32 21.17 8.17
C LYS A 249 7.09 19.76 8.71
N HIS A 250 6.07 19.06 8.22
CA HIS A 250 5.74 17.71 8.70
C HIS A 250 6.72 16.64 8.21
N LEU A 251 7.33 16.81 7.03
CA LEU A 251 8.38 15.91 6.54
C LEU A 251 9.62 15.92 7.44
N ASN A 252 9.93 17.05 8.07
CA ASN A 252 11.06 17.19 8.99
C ASN A 252 10.77 16.71 10.43
N ASP A 253 9.57 16.20 10.69
CA ASP A 253 9.18 15.73 12.02
C ASP A 253 9.43 14.22 12.16
N PRO A 254 10.36 13.80 13.05
CA PRO A 254 10.74 12.40 13.19
C PRO A 254 9.59 11.51 13.69
N ASP A 255 8.62 12.06 14.42
CA ASP A 255 7.50 11.30 14.99
C ASP A 255 6.33 11.12 14.00
N LYS A 256 6.47 11.61 12.76
CA LYS A 256 5.44 11.53 11.74
C LYS A 256 5.72 10.42 10.72
N ILE A 257 6.02 10.81 9.48
CA ILE A 257 6.04 9.87 8.35
C ILE A 257 7.21 8.88 8.42
N LEU A 258 8.28 9.22 9.14
CA LEU A 258 9.43 8.34 9.32
C LEU A 258 9.03 7.05 10.04
N MET A 259 8.11 7.13 11.01
CA MET A 259 7.58 5.96 11.71
C MET A 259 6.80 5.06 10.73
N THR A 260 5.89 5.63 9.95
CA THR A 260 5.13 4.86 8.94
C THR A 260 6.05 4.22 7.90
N TYR A 261 7.04 4.95 7.40
CA TYR A 261 8.03 4.47 6.43
C TYR A 261 8.86 3.28 6.97
N SER A 262 9.32 3.38 8.22
CA SER A 262 10.19 2.37 8.85
C SER A 262 9.45 1.13 9.36
N HIS A 263 8.11 1.17 9.46
CA HIS A 263 7.34 0.07 10.03
C HIS A 263 6.41 -0.61 9.02
N VAL A 264 5.57 0.11 8.25
CA VAL A 264 4.45 -0.55 7.53
C VAL A 264 4.92 -1.55 6.48
N ILE A 265 5.72 -1.12 5.50
CA ILE A 265 6.25 -2.03 4.47
C ILE A 265 7.25 -3.03 5.07
N PRO A 266 8.22 -2.62 5.93
CA PRO A 266 9.12 -3.56 6.58
C PRO A 266 8.41 -4.66 7.40
N ASN A 267 7.35 -4.33 8.13
CA ASN A 267 6.55 -5.30 8.89
C ASN A 267 5.77 -6.25 7.95
N PHE A 268 5.23 -5.74 6.84
CA PHE A 268 4.65 -6.59 5.81
C PHE A 268 5.69 -7.57 5.24
N LEU A 269 6.92 -7.10 4.96
CA LEU A 269 8.02 -7.95 4.52
C LEU A 269 8.42 -8.98 5.58
N ASN A 270 8.43 -8.61 6.87
CA ASN A 270 8.68 -9.53 7.97
C ASN A 270 7.65 -10.67 7.98
N GLN A 271 6.35 -10.35 7.88
CA GLN A 271 5.28 -11.36 7.81
C GLN A 271 5.50 -12.31 6.62
N ALA A 272 5.74 -11.74 5.44
CA ALA A 272 5.89 -12.53 4.22
C ALA A 272 7.18 -13.37 4.20
N VAL A 273 8.30 -12.87 4.75
CA VAL A 273 9.54 -13.64 4.83
C VAL A 273 9.46 -14.72 5.90
N ASN A 274 8.83 -14.44 7.03
CA ASN A 274 8.67 -15.42 8.10
C ASN A 274 7.80 -16.61 7.66
N SER A 275 6.76 -16.39 6.85
CA SER A 275 5.93 -17.48 6.32
C SER A 275 6.67 -18.38 5.32
N LEU A 276 7.74 -17.88 4.69
CA LEU A 276 8.58 -18.64 3.75
C LEU A 276 9.65 -19.48 4.45
N GLN A 277 10.00 -19.10 5.69
CA GLN A 277 10.94 -19.85 6.51
C GLN A 277 10.16 -20.96 7.21
N ILE A 278 10.24 -22.17 6.66
CA ILE A 278 9.66 -23.37 7.28
C ILE A 278 10.32 -23.54 8.65
N VAL A 279 9.59 -23.20 9.72
CA VAL A 279 9.93 -23.67 11.05
C VAL A 279 9.54 -25.14 11.06
N ALA A 280 10.53 -26.02 11.11
CA ALA A 280 10.27 -27.42 11.42
C ALA A 280 9.56 -27.44 12.78
N ALA A 281 8.33 -27.97 12.80
CA ALA A 281 7.61 -28.25 14.04
C ALA A 281 8.38 -29.27 14.89
#